data_AF-A0ABD5TU13-F1
#
_entry.id   AF-A0ABD5TU13-F1
#
_cell.length_a   1.000
_cell.length_b   1.000
_cell.length_c   1.000
_cell.angle_alpha   90.00
_cell.angle_beta   90.00
_cell.angle_gamma   90.00
#
_symmetry.space_group_name_H-M   'P 1'
#
loop_
_entity.id
_entity.type
_entity.pdbx_description
1 polymer ?
#
loop_
_entity_poly.entity_id
_entity_poly.type
_entity_poly.pdbx_seq_one_letter_code
_entity_poly.pdbx_strand_id
1 'polypeptide(L)'
;MPDRTEFVGVRLTETEREMFEDYLEETVEFQSLSQFFRTAARRHITTSDEQEVSIDPEDIARAVEDALSGVYARLEKLDDQLAELDASVTSSDEIQSLTHEIMAQLPSKEELVDVTEMEPMAPDSVESARQLSTVDAWASYFDVDVDKARRALARAQEFPDVEFRESRFGTRRYYKEEGM
;
A
#
# COMPACT_ATOMS: atom_id res chain seq x y z
N MET A 1 11.21 -2.95 -14.34
CA MET A 1 12.33 -2.21 -13.74
C MET A 1 12.51 -0.95 -14.56
N PRO A 2 12.25 0.26 -14.04
CA PRO A 2 12.54 1.47 -14.79
C PRO A 2 14.04 1.72 -14.77
N ASP A 3 14.66 1.70 -15.95
CA ASP A 3 16.07 1.95 -16.21
C ASP A 3 16.52 3.30 -15.63
N ARG A 4 17.29 3.28 -14.53
CA ARG A 4 17.94 4.48 -13.99
C ARG A 4 19.32 4.62 -14.63
N THR A 5 19.46 5.58 -15.53
CA THR A 5 20.67 5.87 -16.31
C THR A 5 21.39 7.12 -15.76
N GLU A 6 22.66 6.90 -15.41
CA GLU A 6 23.74 7.88 -15.14
C GLU A 6 23.68 8.81 -13.91
N PHE A 7 24.82 8.90 -13.22
CA PHE A 7 25.07 9.81 -12.09
C PHE A 7 25.70 11.10 -12.61
N VAL A 8 25.06 12.24 -12.36
CA VAL A 8 25.59 13.57 -12.68
C VAL A 8 26.00 14.26 -11.39
N GLY A 9 27.29 14.56 -11.25
CA GLY A 9 27.84 15.31 -10.12
C GLY A 9 27.92 16.81 -10.43
N VAL A 10 27.32 17.64 -9.58
CA VAL A 10 27.39 19.11 -9.67
C VAL A 10 28.31 19.63 -8.58
N ARG A 11 29.21 20.56 -8.91
CA ARG A 11 30.05 21.25 -7.93
C ARG A 11 29.36 22.54 -7.52
N LEU A 12 29.17 22.71 -6.22
CA LEU A 12 28.61 23.91 -5.60
C LEU A 12 29.67 24.53 -4.69
N THR A 13 29.62 25.84 -4.53
CA THR A 13 30.33 26.50 -3.44
C THR A 13 29.65 26.20 -2.09
N GLU A 14 30.36 26.38 -0.99
CA GLU A 14 29.86 26.10 0.36
C GLU A 14 28.62 26.96 0.68
N THR A 15 28.64 28.24 0.30
CA THR A 15 27.52 29.16 0.47
C THR A 15 26.30 28.76 -0.38
N GLU A 16 26.51 28.35 -1.64
CA GLU A 16 25.38 27.88 -2.47
C GLU A 16 24.76 26.62 -1.91
N ARG A 17 25.58 25.72 -1.39
CA ARG A 17 25.12 24.49 -0.77
C ARG A 17 24.27 24.78 0.47
N GLU A 18 24.74 25.63 1.37
CA GLU A 18 23.98 26.04 2.56
C GLU A 18 22.63 26.65 2.18
N MET A 19 22.58 27.55 1.20
CA MET A 19 21.32 28.13 0.73
C MET A 19 20.32 27.08 0.23
N PHE A 20 20.78 26.02 -0.45
CA PHE A 20 19.90 24.95 -0.90
C PHE A 20 19.46 24.04 0.24
N GLU A 21 20.34 23.76 1.20
CA GLU A 21 20.01 22.97 2.39
C GLU A 21 18.99 23.72 3.26
N ASP A 22 19.17 25.02 3.50
CA ASP A 22 18.21 25.87 4.20
C ASP A 22 16.84 25.88 3.51
N TYR A 23 16.83 26.03 2.17
CA TYR A 23 15.59 25.98 1.39
C TYR A 23 14.85 24.64 1.53
N LEU A 24 15.58 23.53 1.58
CA LEU A 24 15.01 22.19 1.76
C LEU A 24 14.38 22.03 3.15
N GLU A 25 15.03 22.57 4.17
CA GLU A 25 14.53 22.53 5.55
C GLU A 25 13.28 23.39 5.74
N GLU A 26 13.21 24.56 5.09
CA GLU A 26 12.07 25.48 5.21
C GLU A 26 10.82 25.02 4.45
N THR A 27 10.98 24.49 3.24
CA THR A 27 9.83 24.14 2.39
C THR A 27 9.31 22.72 2.59
N VAL A 28 10.15 21.79 3.07
CA VAL A 28 9.83 20.36 3.27
C VAL A 28 9.35 19.66 1.97
N GLU A 29 9.40 20.34 0.82
CA GLU A 29 8.89 19.85 -0.46
C GLU A 29 9.77 18.75 -1.06
N PHE A 30 11.06 18.70 -0.72
CA PHE A 30 12.00 17.74 -1.27
C PHE A 30 12.84 17.08 -0.17
N GLN A 31 13.11 15.79 -0.32
CA GLN A 31 13.85 14.99 0.67
C GLN A 31 15.36 14.96 0.44
N SER A 32 15.82 15.48 -0.70
CA SER A 32 17.24 15.52 -1.05
C SER A 32 17.55 16.57 -2.12
N LEU A 33 18.78 17.07 -2.11
CA LEU A 33 19.30 17.94 -3.18
C LEU A 33 19.15 17.29 -4.57
N SER A 34 19.33 15.98 -4.70
CA SER A 34 19.16 15.29 -5.98
C SER A 34 17.72 15.36 -6.49
N GLN A 35 16.72 15.27 -5.61
CA GLN A 35 15.32 15.39 -5.98
C GLN A 35 14.97 16.84 -6.34
N PHE A 36 15.49 17.80 -5.57
CA PHE A 36 15.36 19.22 -5.85
C PHE A 36 15.95 19.58 -7.22
N PHE A 37 17.20 19.21 -7.49
CA PHE A 37 17.86 19.52 -8.77
C PHE A 37 17.19 18.87 -9.98
N ARG A 38 16.70 17.63 -9.85
CA ARG A 38 15.92 17.00 -10.93
C ARG A 38 14.62 17.76 -11.21
N THR A 39 13.93 18.18 -10.17
CA THR A 39 12.65 18.90 -10.31
C THR A 39 12.87 20.31 -10.86
N ALA A 40 13.88 21.01 -10.35
CA ALA A 40 14.27 22.33 -10.84
C ALA A 40 14.75 22.29 -12.30
N ALA A 41 15.57 21.30 -12.67
CA ALA A 41 16.02 21.10 -14.04
C ALA A 41 14.85 20.77 -14.97
N ARG A 42 13.94 19.86 -14.57
CA ARG A 42 12.75 19.54 -15.35
C ARG A 42 11.86 20.76 -15.53
N ARG A 43 11.60 21.52 -14.47
CA ARG A 43 10.82 22.76 -14.53
C ARG A 43 11.48 23.80 -15.44
N HIS A 44 12.80 23.96 -15.36
CA HIS A 44 13.52 24.91 -16.21
C HIS A 44 13.49 24.49 -17.69
N ILE A 45 13.70 23.20 -18.00
CA ILE A 45 13.59 22.68 -19.37
C ILE A 45 12.17 22.88 -19.90
N THR A 46 11.14 22.55 -19.11
CA THR A 46 9.73 22.73 -19.48
C THR A 46 9.31 24.20 -19.60
N THR A 47 9.97 25.13 -18.88
CA THR A 47 9.65 26.57 -18.93
C THR A 47 10.44 27.30 -20.02
N SER A 48 11.63 26.81 -20.40
CA SER A 48 12.44 27.39 -21.48
C SER A 48 11.93 27.04 -22.89
N ASP A 49 11.14 25.97 -23.02
CA ASP A 49 10.45 25.61 -24.24
C ASP A 49 9.04 26.25 -24.26
N GLU A 50 8.96 27.56 -24.50
CA GLU A 50 7.73 28.25 -24.93
C GLU A 50 7.31 27.82 -26.36
N GLN A 51 7.29 26.51 -26.62
CA GLN A 51 6.43 25.91 -27.63
C GLN A 51 5.35 25.16 -26.88
N GLU A 52 4.09 25.52 -27.11
CA GLU A 52 2.89 24.94 -26.51
C GLU A 52 3.04 23.42 -26.29
N VAL A 53 3.50 23.04 -25.09
CA VAL A 53 3.44 21.66 -24.64
C VAL A 53 1.99 21.49 -24.24
N SER A 54 1.21 20.87 -25.14
CA SER A 54 -0.03 20.21 -24.75
C SER A 54 0.32 19.29 -23.59
N ILE A 55 0.05 19.74 -22.35
CA ILE A 55 0.27 18.92 -21.17
C ILE A 55 -0.69 17.75 -21.31
N ASP A 56 -0.17 16.61 -21.71
CA ASP A 56 -0.96 15.41 -21.90
C ASP A 56 -1.50 14.99 -20.52
N PRO A 57 -2.83 14.89 -20.33
CA PRO A 57 -3.39 14.48 -19.04
C PRO A 57 -2.84 13.14 -18.54
N GLU A 58 -2.33 12.29 -19.42
CA GLU A 58 -1.64 11.04 -19.04
C GLU A 58 -0.30 11.29 -18.33
N ASP A 59 0.44 12.33 -18.69
CA ASP A 59 1.72 12.67 -18.05
C ASP A 59 1.51 13.31 -16.67
N ILE A 60 0.41 14.07 -16.48
CA ILE A 60 -0.02 14.53 -15.16
C ILE A 60 -0.43 13.33 -14.31
N ALA A 61 -1.22 12.40 -14.85
CA ALA A 61 -1.67 11.22 -14.13
C ALA A 61 -0.49 10.37 -13.65
N ARG A 62 0.51 10.12 -14.52
CA ARG A 62 1.74 9.41 -14.13
C ARG A 62 2.55 10.15 -13.08
N ALA A 63 2.68 11.48 -13.19
CA ALA A 63 3.42 12.27 -12.21
C ALA A 63 2.75 12.25 -10.82
N VAL A 64 1.40 12.27 -10.79
CA VAL A 64 0.62 12.13 -9.57
C VAL A 64 0.75 10.70 -9.01
N GLU A 65 0.67 9.68 -9.86
CA GLU A 65 0.81 8.27 -9.46
C GLU A 65 2.22 7.99 -8.89
N ASP A 66 3.28 8.51 -9.51
CA ASP A 66 4.65 8.44 -9.00
C ASP A 66 4.81 9.19 -7.67
N ALA A 67 4.21 10.38 -7.54
CA ALA A 67 4.27 11.16 -6.29
C ALA A 67 3.52 10.47 -5.15
N LEU A 68 2.38 9.84 -5.44
CA LEU A 68 1.58 9.11 -4.47
C LEU A 68 2.19 7.74 -4.12
N SER A 69 2.92 7.09 -5.03
CA SER A 69 3.56 5.79 -4.78
C SER A 69 4.48 5.81 -3.55
N GLY A 70 5.23 6.90 -3.36
CA GLY A 70 6.10 7.08 -2.19
C GLY A 70 5.34 7.33 -0.89
N VAL A 71 4.13 7.90 -0.98
CA VAL A 71 3.22 8.07 0.17
C VAL A 71 2.58 6.74 0.54
N TYR A 72 2.11 5.97 -0.45
CA TYR A 72 1.55 4.63 -0.24
C TYR A 72 2.57 3.68 0.40
N ALA A 73 3.81 3.65 -0.10
CA ALA A 73 4.86 2.82 0.49
C ALA A 73 5.22 3.24 1.93
N ARG A 74 5.09 4.53 2.28
CA ARG A 74 5.28 5.02 3.65
C ARG A 74 4.11 4.67 4.56
N LEU A 75 2.89 4.73 4.05
CA LEU A 75 1.69 4.32 4.77
C LEU A 75 1.72 2.81 5.04
N GLU A 76 2.08 1.99 4.04
CA GLU A 76 2.24 0.54 4.22
C GLU A 76 3.30 0.21 5.26
N LYS A 77 4.46 0.88 5.22
CA LYS A 77 5.50 0.69 6.23
C LYS A 77 5.06 1.13 7.63
N LEU A 78 4.26 2.18 7.75
CA LEU A 78 3.69 2.61 9.03
C LEU A 78 2.62 1.64 9.52
N ASP A 79 1.81 1.08 8.62
CA ASP A 79 0.81 0.05 8.93
C ASP A 79 1.48 -1.24 9.39
N ASP A 80 2.59 -1.65 8.76
CA ASP A 80 3.38 -2.81 9.18
C ASP A 80 3.98 -2.60 10.59
N GLN A 81 4.50 -1.40 10.86
CA GLN A 81 5.07 -1.04 12.16
C GLN A 81 4.00 -0.90 13.25
N LEU A 82 2.82 -0.36 12.92
CA LEU A 82 1.67 -0.34 13.82
C LEU A 82 1.14 -1.75 14.06
N ALA A 83 1.08 -2.60 13.03
CA ALA A 83 0.67 -3.99 13.18
C ALA A 83 1.63 -4.75 14.11
N GLU A 84 2.95 -4.55 14.00
CA GLU A 84 3.95 -5.14 14.89
C GLU A 84 3.84 -4.61 16.33
N LEU A 85 3.70 -3.29 16.49
CA LEU A 85 3.57 -2.67 17.81
C LEU A 85 2.27 -3.09 18.50
N ASP A 86 1.20 -3.20 17.76
CA ASP A 86 -0.13 -3.43 18.31
C ASP A 86 -0.43 -4.95 18.44
N ALA A 87 0.29 -5.81 17.69
CA ALA A 87 0.46 -7.23 18.02
C ALA A 87 1.14 -7.45 19.39
N SER A 88 1.91 -6.47 19.89
CA SER A 88 2.53 -6.55 21.22
C SER A 88 1.62 -6.06 22.37
N VAL A 89 0.53 -5.34 22.08
CA VAL A 89 -0.27 -4.62 23.10
C VAL A 89 -1.69 -5.18 23.28
N THR A 90 -2.29 -5.83 22.28
CA THR A 90 -3.65 -6.40 22.43
C THR A 90 -3.60 -7.87 22.84
N SER A 91 -4.37 -8.23 23.87
CA SER A 91 -4.40 -9.56 24.50
C SER A 91 -4.48 -10.70 23.49
N SER A 92 -3.46 -11.57 23.51
CA SER A 92 -3.30 -12.75 22.65
C SER A 92 -4.56 -13.61 22.53
N ASP A 93 -5.39 -13.67 23.58
CA ASP A 93 -6.52 -14.60 23.65
C ASP A 93 -7.70 -14.18 22.75
N GLU A 94 -8.03 -12.88 22.69
CA GLU A 94 -9.12 -12.37 21.85
C GLU A 94 -8.78 -12.51 20.35
N ILE A 95 -7.55 -12.13 19.99
CA ILE A 95 -7.06 -12.31 18.61
C ILE A 95 -6.97 -13.79 18.27
N GLN A 96 -6.57 -14.65 19.20
CA GLN A 96 -6.52 -16.09 18.97
C GLN A 96 -7.92 -16.69 18.75
N SER A 97 -8.94 -16.26 19.50
CA SER A 97 -10.33 -16.68 19.25
C SER A 97 -10.78 -16.23 17.86
N LEU A 98 -10.57 -14.96 17.54
CA LEU A 98 -10.93 -14.38 16.24
C LEU A 98 -10.21 -15.08 15.08
N THR A 99 -8.93 -15.44 15.24
CA THR A 99 -8.19 -16.24 14.25
C THR A 99 -8.86 -17.59 14.01
N HIS A 100 -9.25 -18.33 15.06
CA HIS A 100 -9.91 -19.63 14.89
C HIS A 100 -11.29 -19.48 14.21
N GLU A 101 -12.04 -18.44 14.57
CA GLU A 101 -13.35 -18.15 14.01
C GLU A 101 -13.26 -17.77 12.53
N ILE A 102 -12.33 -16.88 12.16
CA ILE A 102 -12.05 -16.52 10.76
C ILE A 102 -11.61 -17.75 9.99
N MET A 103 -10.65 -18.53 10.51
CA MET A 103 -10.19 -19.75 9.86
C MET A 103 -11.34 -20.73 9.62
N ALA A 104 -12.22 -20.97 10.58
CA ALA A 104 -13.37 -21.85 10.40
C ALA A 104 -14.29 -21.42 9.24
N GLN A 105 -14.29 -20.14 8.90
CA GLN A 105 -15.15 -19.56 7.86
C GLN A 105 -14.43 -19.28 6.55
N LEU A 106 -13.09 -19.36 6.48
CA LEU A 106 -12.35 -19.11 5.25
C LEU A 106 -12.84 -20.02 4.11
N PRO A 107 -13.05 -19.45 2.91
CA PRO A 107 -13.41 -20.24 1.74
C PRO A 107 -12.25 -21.16 1.33
N SER A 108 -12.57 -22.27 0.68
CA SER A 108 -11.55 -23.05 0.00
C SER A 108 -11.06 -22.32 -1.26
N LYS A 109 -9.89 -22.71 -1.77
CA LYS A 109 -9.34 -22.20 -3.03
C LYS A 109 -10.30 -22.35 -4.21
N GLU A 110 -11.14 -23.38 -4.21
CA GLU A 110 -12.13 -23.66 -5.26
C GLU A 110 -13.40 -22.81 -5.12
N GLU A 111 -13.74 -22.42 -3.89
CA GLU A 111 -14.88 -21.56 -3.58
C GLU A 111 -14.59 -20.07 -3.80
N LEU A 112 -13.33 -19.71 -4.04
CA LEU A 112 -12.91 -18.33 -4.23
C LEU A 112 -13.29 -17.82 -5.64
N VAL A 113 -14.51 -17.31 -5.77
CA VAL A 113 -15.05 -16.74 -7.01
C VAL A 113 -14.29 -15.48 -7.42
N ASP A 114 -14.17 -15.22 -8.72
CA ASP A 114 -13.51 -14.01 -9.22
C ASP A 114 -14.36 -12.77 -8.92
N VAL A 115 -13.72 -11.65 -8.55
CA VAL A 115 -14.41 -10.43 -8.09
C VAL A 115 -15.35 -9.86 -9.16
N THR A 116 -15.06 -10.14 -10.43
CA THR A 116 -15.87 -9.73 -11.59
C THR A 116 -17.20 -10.48 -11.71
N GLU A 117 -17.38 -11.59 -11.00
CA GLU A 117 -18.57 -12.43 -11.04
C GLU A 117 -19.43 -12.29 -9.76
N MET A 118 -19.09 -11.33 -8.88
CA MET A 118 -19.81 -11.13 -7.61
C MET A 118 -21.15 -10.43 -7.82
N GLU A 119 -22.22 -11.03 -7.26
CA GLU A 119 -23.50 -10.36 -7.10
C GLU A 119 -23.46 -9.42 -5.88
N PRO A 120 -24.16 -8.27 -5.93
CA PRO A 120 -24.22 -7.35 -4.79
C PRO A 120 -24.96 -8.03 -3.63
N MET A 121 -24.21 -8.41 -2.60
CA MET A 121 -24.73 -8.99 -1.37
C MET A 121 -24.68 -8.02 -0.19
N ALA A 122 -25.40 -8.35 0.88
CA ALA A 122 -25.41 -7.54 2.09
C ALA A 122 -24.00 -7.54 2.73
N PRO A 123 -23.45 -6.36 3.07
CA PRO A 123 -22.05 -6.21 3.48
C PRO A 123 -21.66 -7.02 4.73
N ASP A 124 -22.64 -7.41 5.54
CA ASP A 124 -22.43 -8.04 6.85
C ASP A 124 -22.76 -9.54 6.87
N SER A 125 -22.80 -10.19 5.70
CA SER A 125 -23.10 -11.63 5.59
C SER A 125 -21.83 -12.48 5.50
N VAL A 126 -21.86 -13.68 6.10
CA VAL A 126 -20.79 -14.71 5.95
C VAL A 126 -20.47 -14.95 4.48
N GLU A 127 -21.49 -15.02 3.64
CA GLU A 127 -21.36 -15.31 2.22
C GLU A 127 -20.61 -14.18 1.50
N SER A 128 -20.86 -12.92 1.86
CA SER A 128 -20.09 -11.78 1.33
C SER A 128 -18.66 -11.76 1.83
N ALA A 129 -18.45 -12.06 3.12
CA ALA A 129 -17.12 -12.18 3.72
C ALA A 129 -16.31 -13.32 3.08
N ARG A 130 -16.94 -14.46 2.80
CA ARG A 130 -16.32 -15.58 2.08
C ARG A 130 -16.03 -15.25 0.62
N GLN A 131 -16.94 -14.58 -0.07
CA GLN A 131 -16.73 -14.19 -1.45
C GLN A 131 -15.58 -13.20 -1.57
N LEU A 132 -15.58 -12.11 -0.81
CA LEU A 132 -14.50 -11.12 -0.87
C LEU A 132 -13.21 -11.69 -0.27
N SER A 133 -13.33 -12.32 0.90
CA SER A 133 -12.27 -12.83 1.74
C SER A 133 -11.13 -11.84 1.97
N THR A 134 -11.48 -10.56 2.08
CA THR A 134 -10.56 -9.46 2.37
C THR A 134 -10.62 -9.11 3.85
N VAL A 135 -9.61 -8.37 4.33
CA VAL A 135 -9.57 -7.88 5.70
C VAL A 135 -10.83 -7.09 6.05
N ASP A 136 -11.24 -6.15 5.18
CA ASP A 136 -12.41 -5.31 5.40
C ASP A 136 -13.73 -6.11 5.47
N ALA A 137 -13.83 -7.17 4.66
CA ALA A 137 -15.02 -8.02 4.65
C ALA A 137 -15.12 -8.86 5.94
N TRP A 138 -13.99 -9.38 6.42
CA TRP A 138 -13.93 -10.10 7.71
C TRP A 138 -14.15 -9.16 8.91
N ALA A 139 -13.62 -7.94 8.86
CA ALA A 139 -13.85 -6.91 9.87
C ALA A 139 -15.34 -6.56 9.98
N SER A 140 -16.00 -6.34 8.84
CA SER A 140 -17.42 -6.02 8.78
C SER A 140 -18.28 -7.18 9.28
N TYR A 141 -17.98 -8.42 8.87
CA TYR A 141 -18.75 -9.59 9.29
C TYR A 141 -18.64 -9.90 10.79
N PHE A 142 -17.44 -9.77 11.38
CA PHE A 142 -17.24 -10.03 12.81
C PHE A 142 -17.54 -8.80 13.70
N ASP A 143 -17.93 -7.66 13.11
CA ASP A 143 -18.14 -6.38 13.81
C ASP A 143 -16.92 -5.99 14.66
N VAL A 144 -15.73 -6.09 14.05
CA VAL A 144 -14.45 -5.77 14.70
C VAL A 144 -13.68 -4.72 13.90
N ASP A 145 -12.76 -4.02 14.58
CA ASP A 145 -11.84 -3.12 13.91
C ASP A 145 -11.05 -3.84 12.81
N VAL A 146 -10.84 -3.15 11.68
CA VAL A 146 -10.06 -3.66 10.54
C VAL A 146 -8.68 -4.14 10.99
N ASP A 147 -8.07 -3.46 11.96
CA ASP A 147 -6.76 -3.84 12.50
C ASP A 147 -6.80 -5.16 13.28
N LYS A 148 -7.90 -5.47 13.98
CA LYS A 148 -8.09 -6.76 14.67
C LYS A 148 -8.27 -7.89 13.66
N ALA A 149 -9.09 -7.68 12.64
CA ALA A 149 -9.25 -8.64 11.55
C ALA A 149 -7.92 -8.88 10.80
N ARG A 150 -7.15 -7.82 10.54
CA ARG A 150 -5.82 -7.91 9.89
C ARG A 150 -4.87 -8.78 10.72
N ARG A 151 -4.81 -8.57 12.04
CA ARG A 151 -3.97 -9.39 12.93
C ARG A 151 -4.42 -10.83 12.99
N ALA A 152 -5.73 -11.06 13.09
CA ALA A 152 -6.26 -12.40 13.14
C ALA A 152 -5.95 -13.18 11.85
N LEU A 153 -6.03 -12.53 10.68
CA LEU A 153 -5.64 -13.10 9.39
C LEU A 153 -4.12 -13.26 9.22
N ALA A 154 -3.31 -12.31 9.68
CA ALA A 154 -1.85 -12.43 9.67
C ALA A 154 -1.39 -13.60 10.54
N ARG A 155 -2.03 -13.81 11.69
CA ARG A 155 -1.80 -14.98 12.55
C ARG A 155 -2.34 -16.26 11.91
N ALA A 156 -3.45 -16.20 11.18
CA ALA A 156 -3.98 -17.35 10.44
C ALA A 156 -2.98 -17.85 9.38
N GLN A 157 -2.17 -16.97 8.79
CA GLN A 157 -1.10 -17.34 7.86
C GLN A 157 0.07 -18.08 8.52
N GLU A 158 0.17 -18.12 9.84
CA GLU A 158 1.12 -19.00 10.54
C GLU A 158 0.74 -20.48 10.37
N PHE A 159 -0.51 -20.77 10.01
CA PHE A 159 -0.98 -22.12 9.73
C PHE A 159 -0.74 -22.49 8.25
N PRO A 160 -0.27 -23.72 7.98
CA PRO A 160 0.15 -24.13 6.63
C PRO A 160 -1.00 -24.27 5.64
N ASP A 161 -2.25 -24.31 6.11
CA ASP A 161 -3.46 -24.45 5.30
C ASP A 161 -4.04 -23.10 4.84
N VAL A 162 -3.47 -21.97 5.27
CA VAL A 162 -3.98 -20.63 4.95
C VAL A 162 -3.03 -19.89 4.00
N GLU A 163 -3.52 -19.58 2.81
CA GLU A 163 -2.82 -18.79 1.81
C GLU A 163 -3.58 -17.50 1.46
N PHE A 164 -2.94 -16.63 0.69
CA PHE A 164 -3.59 -15.46 0.11
C PHE A 164 -3.22 -15.26 -1.37
N ARG A 165 -4.15 -14.66 -2.11
CA ARG A 165 -3.90 -14.13 -3.46
C ARG A 165 -3.99 -12.62 -3.42
N GLU A 166 -3.02 -11.97 -4.03
CA GLU A 166 -3.01 -10.52 -4.18
C GLU A 166 -3.64 -10.11 -5.52
N SER A 167 -4.60 -9.21 -5.45
CA SER A 167 -5.20 -8.57 -6.62
C SER A 167 -4.22 -7.62 -7.29
N ARG A 168 -4.46 -7.26 -8.56
CA ARG A 168 -3.73 -6.19 -9.27
C ARG A 168 -3.75 -4.85 -8.52
N PHE A 169 -4.70 -4.64 -7.62
CA PHE A 169 -4.86 -3.43 -6.82
C PHE A 169 -4.26 -3.56 -5.41
N GLY A 170 -3.45 -4.59 -5.13
CA GLY A 170 -2.82 -4.81 -3.83
C GLY A 170 -3.74 -5.41 -2.75
N THR A 171 -5.00 -5.69 -3.07
CA THR A 171 -5.94 -6.30 -2.13
C THR A 171 -5.64 -7.78 -1.94
N ARG A 172 -5.36 -8.19 -0.70
CA ARG A 172 -5.15 -9.60 -0.34
C ARG A 172 -6.48 -10.30 -0.07
N ARG A 173 -6.67 -11.46 -0.69
CA ARG A 173 -7.82 -12.36 -0.49
C ARG A 173 -7.34 -13.67 0.10
N TYR A 174 -7.86 -14.05 1.25
CA TYR A 174 -7.39 -15.19 2.04
C TYR A 174 -8.22 -16.44 1.73
N TYR A 175 -7.61 -17.62 1.72
CA TYR A 175 -8.34 -18.88 1.50
C TYR A 175 -7.62 -20.04 2.17
N LYS A 176 -8.35 -21.15 2.28
CA LYS A 176 -7.79 -22.44 2.66
C LYS A 176 -7.35 -23.24 1.45
N GLU A 177 -6.13 -23.74 1.50
CA GLU A 177 -5.67 -24.76 0.56
C GLU A 177 -6.03 -26.13 1.13
N GLU A 178 -7.01 -26.81 0.52
CA GLU A 178 -7.28 -28.21 0.87
C GLU A 178 -6.14 -29.09 0.34
N GLY A 179 -5.24 -29.50 1.25
CA GLY A 179 -4.36 -30.65 1.04
C GLY A 179 -2.87 -30.37 1.17
N MET A 180 -2.35 -30.67 2.38
CA MET A 180 -1.39 -31.77 2.51
C MET A 180 -1.97 -32.84 3.43
#